data_AF-A0A2E2VBW8-F1
#
_entry.id   AF-A0A2E2VBW8-F1
#
_cell.length_a   1.000
_cell.length_b   1.000
_cell.length_c   1.000
_cell.angle_alpha   90.00
_cell.angle_beta   90.00
_cell.angle_gamma   90.00
#
_symmetry.space_group_name_H-M   'P 1'
#
loop_
_entity.id
_entity.type
_entity.pdbx_description
1 polymer ?
#
loop_
_entity_poly.entity_id
_entity_poly.type
_entity_poly.pdbx_seq_one_letter_code
_entity_poly.pdbx_strand_id
1 'polypeptide(L)'
;MKDSIKNILKVLGVFLALYLFLVGINGLSSGIKLLGGDFAKEVISTTGNPFIALFIGILATTLFQSSSTTTSLIVAMVGSGTVTLSGAVPMIMGANIGTTVTNTLVSIGHIQRGNEFKRAFQAATIHDFFNLLAVIVLFPLEYFFGIIEKTASWLGVLLFGTISADEVFKSPIKAAVKWGSKKYNIFLLIMIFYLLL
;
A
#
# COMPACT_ATOMS: atom_id res chain seq x y z
N MET A 1 12.30 -27.33 18.88
CA MET A 1 13.39 -26.63 18.15
C MET A 1 13.11 -26.45 16.66
N LYS A 2 12.64 -27.49 15.95
CA LYS A 2 12.33 -27.44 14.50
C LYS A 2 11.22 -26.43 14.14
N ASP A 3 10.22 -26.27 15.02
CA ASP A 3 9.10 -25.34 14.79
C ASP A 3 9.47 -23.88 15.03
N SER A 4 10.35 -23.60 16.00
CA SER A 4 10.91 -22.26 16.20
C SER A 4 11.73 -21.79 14.99
N ILE A 5 12.53 -22.68 14.39
CA ILE A 5 13.30 -22.38 13.17
C ILE A 5 12.37 -22.08 11.99
N LYS A 6 11.30 -22.88 11.80
CA LYS A 6 10.30 -22.62 10.75
C LYS A 6 9.60 -21.27 10.93
N ASN A 7 9.26 -20.89 12.16
CA ASN A 7 8.62 -19.60 12.43
C ASN A 7 9.57 -18.43 12.16
N ILE A 8 10.85 -18.54 12.53
CA ILE A 8 11.87 -17.52 12.21
C ILE A 8 12.04 -17.37 10.69
N LEU A 9 12.09 -18.48 9.95
CA LEU A 9 12.15 -18.46 8.48
C LEU A 9 10.92 -17.80 7.85
N LYS A 10 9.71 -18.05 8.37
CA LYS A 10 8.49 -17.40 7.91
C LYS A 10 8.53 -15.88 8.14
N VAL A 11 8.96 -15.45 9.32
CA VAL A 11 9.09 -14.03 9.67
C VAL A 11 10.12 -13.35 8.75
N LEU A 12 11.29 -13.96 8.54
CA LEU A 12 12.29 -13.45 7.59
C LEU A 12 11.74 -13.40 6.16
N GLY A 13 10.98 -14.41 5.75
CA GLY A 13 10.30 -14.45 4.45
C GLY A 13 9.33 -13.30 4.26
N VAL A 14 8.58 -12.92 5.31
CA VAL A 14 7.67 -11.76 5.27
C VAL A 14 8.47 -10.46 5.09
N PHE A 15 9.55 -10.24 5.85
CA PHE A 15 10.38 -9.05 5.69
C PHE A 15 11.03 -8.97 4.30
N LEU A 16 11.50 -10.10 3.75
CA LEU A 16 12.05 -10.15 2.40
C LEU A 16 10.98 -9.86 1.34
N ALA A 17 9.78 -10.44 1.46
CA ALA A 17 8.67 -10.19 0.55
C ALA A 17 8.24 -8.72 0.58
N LEU A 18 8.17 -8.11 1.77
CA LEU A 18 7.89 -6.69 1.93
C LEU A 18 8.98 -5.82 1.27
N TYR A 19 10.25 -6.14 1.47
CA TYR A 19 11.36 -5.44 0.82
C TYR A 19 11.28 -5.55 -0.71
N LEU A 20 11.07 -6.77 -1.25
CA LEU A 20 10.92 -6.99 -2.69
C LEU A 20 9.69 -6.28 -3.25
N PHE A 21 8.59 -6.21 -2.51
CA PHE A 21 7.40 -5.47 -2.90
C PHE A 21 7.68 -3.96 -3.00
N LEU A 22 8.34 -3.37 -1.99
CA LEU A 22 8.75 -1.95 -2.01
C LEU A 22 9.72 -1.63 -3.16
N VAL A 23 10.64 -2.54 -3.46
CA VAL A 23 11.52 -2.45 -4.63
C VAL A 23 10.71 -2.59 -5.92
N GLY A 24 9.72 -3.48 -5.96
CA GLY A 24 8.81 -3.69 -7.08
C GLY A 24 7.98 -2.46 -7.43
N ILE A 25 7.44 -1.72 -6.44
CA ILE A 25 6.72 -0.46 -6.69
C ILE A 25 7.64 0.59 -7.33
N ASN A 26 8.88 0.74 -6.84
CA ASN A 26 9.86 1.65 -7.46
C ASN A 26 10.30 1.16 -8.84
N GLY A 27 10.40 -0.15 -9.04
CA GLY A 27 10.66 -0.80 -10.32
C GLY A 27 9.53 -0.54 -11.32
N LEU A 28 8.27 -0.60 -10.88
CA LEU A 28 7.10 -0.26 -11.69
C LEU A 28 7.15 1.21 -12.13
N SER A 29 7.43 2.13 -11.20
CA SER A 29 7.64 3.56 -11.53
C SER A 29 8.79 3.78 -12.53
N SER A 30 9.88 3.01 -12.40
CA SER A 30 11.03 3.06 -13.32
C SER A 30 10.71 2.46 -14.69
N GLY A 31 9.99 1.34 -14.73
CA GLY A 31 9.57 0.67 -15.96
C GLY A 31 8.58 1.51 -16.75
N ILE A 32 7.64 2.17 -16.07
CA ILE A 32 6.70 3.11 -16.70
C ILE A 32 7.45 4.32 -17.27
N LYS A 33 8.48 4.84 -16.59
CA LYS A 33 9.42 5.85 -17.14
C LYS A 33 10.15 5.39 -18.40
N LEU A 34 10.44 4.10 -18.51
CA LEU A 34 11.09 3.51 -19.69
C LEU A 34 10.13 3.27 -20.87
N LEU A 35 8.84 3.05 -20.60
CA LEU A 35 7.81 2.85 -21.62
C LEU A 35 7.38 4.14 -22.35
N GLY A 36 7.77 5.31 -21.83
CA GLY A 36 7.55 6.62 -22.46
C GLY A 36 7.42 7.72 -21.40
N GLY A 37 8.17 8.82 -21.53
CA GLY A 37 8.18 9.92 -20.56
C GLY A 37 6.79 10.53 -20.31
N ASP A 38 5.92 10.51 -21.32
CA ASP A 38 4.55 11.02 -21.22
C ASP A 38 3.61 10.03 -20.51
N PHE A 39 3.72 8.72 -20.78
CA PHE A 39 2.99 7.68 -20.06
C PHE A 39 3.39 7.63 -18.57
N ALA A 40 4.66 7.90 -18.26
CA ALA A 40 5.15 7.98 -16.89
C ALA A 40 4.67 9.22 -16.15
N LYS A 41 4.61 10.37 -16.82
CA LYS A 41 3.94 11.56 -16.27
C LYS A 41 2.46 11.29 -16.02
N GLU A 42 1.80 10.59 -16.93
CA GLU A 42 0.38 10.26 -16.78
C GLU A 42 0.16 9.32 -15.59
N VAL A 43 0.91 8.23 -15.44
CA VAL A 43 0.79 7.33 -14.28
C VAL A 43 1.22 7.98 -12.96
N ILE A 44 2.27 8.82 -12.95
CA ILE A 44 2.68 9.54 -11.72
C ILE A 44 1.62 10.60 -11.35
N SER A 45 1.02 11.29 -12.33
CA SER A 45 -0.13 12.17 -12.10
C SER A 45 -1.36 11.38 -11.63
N THR A 46 -1.50 10.14 -12.08
CA THR A 46 -2.59 9.22 -11.71
C THR A 46 -2.47 8.78 -10.24
N THR A 47 -1.27 8.60 -9.69
CA THR A 47 -1.10 8.44 -8.22
C THR A 47 -1.37 9.71 -7.41
N GLY A 48 -1.39 10.88 -8.06
CA GLY A 48 -1.91 12.11 -7.47
C GLY A 48 -3.44 12.18 -7.44
N ASN A 49 -4.13 11.28 -8.15
CA ASN A 49 -5.59 11.20 -8.12
C ASN A 49 -6.03 10.35 -6.90
N PRO A 50 -6.78 10.94 -5.95
CA PRO A 50 -7.25 10.24 -4.75
C PRO A 50 -8.05 8.96 -5.03
N PHE A 51 -8.76 8.88 -6.15
CA PHE A 51 -9.54 7.68 -6.52
C PHE A 51 -8.66 6.51 -6.94
N ILE A 52 -7.56 6.75 -7.67
CA ILE A 52 -6.61 5.68 -7.98
C ILE A 52 -5.86 5.26 -6.72
N ALA A 53 -5.46 6.21 -5.87
CA ALA A 53 -4.84 5.87 -4.59
C ALA A 53 -5.78 5.01 -3.72
N LEU A 54 -7.07 5.34 -3.65
CA LEU A 54 -8.09 4.51 -3.02
C LEU A 54 -8.12 3.08 -3.61
N PHE A 55 -8.14 2.97 -4.94
CA PHE A 55 -8.19 1.67 -5.61
C PHE A 55 -6.92 0.82 -5.37
N ILE A 56 -5.75 1.44 -5.36
CA ILE A 56 -4.48 0.77 -5.02
C ILE A 56 -4.55 0.19 -3.60
N GLY A 57 -5.13 0.93 -2.64
CA GLY A 57 -5.36 0.44 -1.29
C GLY A 57 -6.26 -0.81 -1.24
N ILE A 58 -7.37 -0.79 -1.99
CA ILE A 58 -8.30 -1.93 -2.09
C ILE A 58 -7.58 -3.17 -2.63
N LEU A 59 -6.86 -3.01 -3.74
CA LEU A 59 -6.12 -4.11 -4.36
C LEU A 59 -5.02 -4.64 -3.45
N ALA A 60 -4.24 -3.75 -2.84
CA ALA A 60 -3.17 -4.15 -1.93
C ALA A 60 -3.74 -4.96 -0.75
N THR A 61 -4.79 -4.49 -0.09
CA THR A 61 -5.40 -5.28 1.00
C THR A 61 -6.04 -6.56 0.53
N THR A 62 -6.67 -6.60 -0.64
CA THR A 62 -7.23 -7.85 -1.19
C THR A 62 -6.13 -8.88 -1.43
N LEU A 63 -4.97 -8.46 -1.95
CA LEU A 63 -3.83 -9.33 -2.20
C LEU A 63 -3.16 -9.81 -0.90
N PHE A 64 -3.00 -8.91 0.08
CA PHE A 64 -2.38 -9.23 1.37
C PHE A 64 -3.36 -9.86 2.37
N GLN A 65 -4.66 -9.80 2.11
CA GLN A 65 -5.77 -10.22 2.98
C GLN A 65 -5.74 -9.62 4.40
N SER A 66 -5.01 -8.51 4.58
CA SER A 66 -4.79 -7.91 5.89
C SER A 66 -4.66 -6.40 5.73
N SER A 67 -5.69 -5.66 6.13
CA SER A 67 -5.67 -4.20 6.09
C SER A 67 -4.63 -3.62 7.03
N SER A 68 -4.42 -4.20 8.22
CA SER A 68 -3.37 -3.75 9.14
C SER A 68 -1.96 -3.89 8.56
N THR A 69 -1.70 -4.96 7.79
CA THR A 69 -0.44 -5.14 7.07
C THR A 69 -0.30 -4.10 5.96
N THR A 70 -1.37 -3.87 5.17
CA THR A 70 -1.37 -2.88 4.08
C THR A 70 -1.18 -1.46 4.61
N THR A 71 -1.89 -1.04 5.65
CA THR A 71 -1.76 0.31 6.23
C THR A 71 -0.38 0.56 6.80
N SER A 72 0.20 -0.43 7.50
CA SER A 72 1.58 -0.34 8.01
C SER A 72 2.59 -0.16 6.89
N LEU A 73 2.39 -0.85 5.76
CA LEU A 73 3.22 -0.71 4.57
C LEU A 73 3.08 0.66 3.91
N ILE A 74 1.86 1.19 3.82
CA ILE A 74 1.62 2.55 3.32
C ILE A 74 2.31 3.58 4.19
N VAL A 75 2.22 3.46 5.51
CA VAL A 75 2.94 4.33 6.45
C VAL A 75 4.46 4.24 6.24
N ALA A 76 5.01 3.03 6.03
CA ALA A 76 6.42 2.85 5.70
C ALA A 76 6.81 3.52 4.37
N MET A 77 5.93 3.52 3.36
CA MET A 77 6.14 4.20 2.08
C MET A 77 6.08 5.72 2.18
N VAL A 78 5.27 6.26 3.10
CA VAL A 78 5.30 7.69 3.45
C VAL A 78 6.61 8.05 4.14
N GLY A 79 7.04 7.21 5.08
CA GLY A 79 8.36 7.37 5.72
C GLY A 79 9.52 7.27 4.73
N SER A 80 9.44 6.40 3.70
CA SER A 80 10.43 6.37 2.62
C SER A 80 10.27 7.51 1.61
N GLY A 81 9.15 8.23 1.68
CA GLY A 81 8.79 9.28 0.74
C GLY A 81 8.65 8.77 -0.71
N THR A 82 8.33 7.49 -0.85
CA THR A 82 7.90 6.89 -2.12
C THR A 82 6.46 7.30 -2.43
N VAL A 83 5.66 7.53 -1.38
CA VAL A 83 4.28 7.97 -1.45
C VAL A 83 4.14 9.26 -0.64
N THR A 84 3.43 10.24 -1.17
CA THR A 84 3.12 11.49 -0.44
C THR A 84 2.04 11.26 0.60
N LEU A 85 1.98 12.10 1.64
CA LEU A 85 0.92 12.00 2.64
C LEU A 85 -0.48 12.10 2.02
N SER A 86 -0.66 13.02 1.07
CA SER A 86 -1.90 13.20 0.30
C SER A 86 -2.33 11.93 -0.45
N GLY A 87 -1.38 11.19 -1.04
CA GLY A 87 -1.68 9.91 -1.71
C GLY A 87 -1.92 8.76 -0.72
N ALA A 88 -1.28 8.80 0.46
CA ALA A 88 -1.37 7.74 1.46
C ALA A 88 -2.73 7.68 2.15
N VAL A 89 -3.37 8.83 2.40
CA VAL A 89 -4.66 8.88 3.09
C VAL A 89 -5.76 8.11 2.31
N PRO A 90 -5.99 8.36 1.01
CA PRO A 90 -6.87 7.53 0.20
C PRO A 90 -6.47 6.06 0.14
N MET A 91 -5.18 5.74 0.05
CA MET A 91 -4.72 4.34 0.06
C MET A 91 -5.09 3.62 1.36
N ILE A 92 -5.01 4.29 2.51
CA ILE A 92 -5.41 3.72 3.82
C ILE A 92 -6.93 3.52 3.87
N MET A 93 -7.72 4.46 3.35
CA MET A 93 -9.17 4.28 3.21
C MET A 93 -9.50 3.09 2.29
N GLY A 94 -8.74 2.94 1.20
CA GLY A 94 -8.87 1.82 0.28
C GLY A 94 -8.56 0.48 0.95
N ALA A 95 -7.54 0.44 1.81
CA ALA A 95 -7.22 -0.74 2.60
C ALA A 95 -8.37 -1.16 3.52
N ASN A 96 -9.13 -0.20 4.06
CA ASN A 96 -10.32 -0.48 4.85
C ASN A 96 -11.42 -1.15 4.02
N ILE A 97 -11.65 -0.67 2.78
CA ILE A 97 -12.57 -1.32 1.84
C ILE A 97 -12.06 -2.71 1.45
N GLY A 98 -10.76 -2.90 1.21
CA GLY A 98 -10.22 -4.23 0.81
C GLY A 98 -10.47 -5.35 1.85
N THR A 99 -10.70 -4.99 3.12
CA THR A 99 -11.07 -5.98 4.15
C THR A 99 -12.44 -6.60 3.88
N THR A 100 -13.35 -5.89 3.20
CA THR A 100 -14.68 -6.43 2.87
C THR A 100 -14.60 -7.60 1.89
N VAL A 101 -13.70 -7.49 0.91
CA VAL A 101 -13.40 -8.59 -0.02
C VAL A 101 -12.88 -9.80 0.76
N THR A 102 -11.99 -9.58 1.72
CA THR A 102 -11.43 -10.66 2.54
C THR A 102 -12.48 -11.32 3.43
N ASN A 103 -13.30 -10.53 4.11
CA ASN A 103 -14.39 -11.04 4.96
C ASN A 103 -15.42 -11.83 4.16
N THR A 104 -15.79 -11.32 2.98
CA THR A 104 -16.70 -12.00 2.07
C THR A 104 -16.10 -13.35 1.64
N LEU A 105 -14.84 -13.39 1.21
CA LEU A 105 -14.16 -14.64 0.85
C LEU A 105 -14.10 -15.65 2.01
N VAL A 106 -13.75 -15.19 3.22
CA VAL A 106 -13.70 -16.04 4.42
C VAL A 106 -15.08 -16.57 4.79
N SER A 107 -16.13 -15.76 4.67
CA SER A 107 -17.50 -16.18 4.94
C SER A 107 -17.96 -17.27 3.96
N ILE A 108 -17.68 -17.12 2.66
CA ILE A 108 -17.99 -18.11 1.63
C ILE A 108 -17.20 -19.40 1.85
N GLY A 109 -15.99 -19.33 2.40
CA GLY A 109 -15.22 -20.52 2.79
C GLY A 109 -15.95 -21.45 3.77
N HIS A 110 -16.92 -20.94 4.52
CA HIS A 110 -17.72 -21.72 5.48
C HIS A 110 -19.04 -22.25 4.90
N ILE A 111 -19.31 -22.10 3.61
CA ILE A 111 -20.60 -22.42 2.96
C ILE A 111 -21.07 -23.88 3.18
N GLN A 112 -20.14 -24.82 3.38
CA GLN A 112 -20.44 -26.23 3.64
C GLN A 112 -21.04 -26.48 5.04
N ARG A 113 -20.91 -25.53 5.98
CA ARG A 113 -21.34 -25.64 7.37
C ARG A 113 -22.43 -24.60 7.64
N GLY A 114 -23.69 -24.96 7.41
CA GLY A 114 -24.81 -24.00 7.39
C GLY A 114 -24.91 -23.05 8.59
N ASN A 115 -24.70 -23.54 9.83
CA ASN A 115 -24.73 -22.70 11.03
C ASN A 115 -23.51 -21.78 11.15
N GLU A 116 -22.32 -22.24 10.74
CA GLU A 116 -21.09 -21.43 10.74
C GLU A 116 -21.14 -20.38 9.62
N PHE A 117 -21.60 -20.75 8.43
CA PHE A 117 -21.80 -19.83 7.30
C PHE A 117 -22.73 -18.67 7.69
N LYS A 118 -23.89 -18.96 8.29
CA LYS A 118 -24.83 -17.90 8.71
C LYS A 118 -24.17 -16.90 9.66
N ARG A 119 -23.41 -17.39 10.65
CA ARG A 119 -22.72 -16.52 11.62
C ARG A 119 -21.58 -15.73 10.97
N ALA A 120 -20.77 -16.39 10.14
CA ALA A 120 -19.64 -15.77 9.45
C ALA A 120 -20.11 -14.72 8.42
N PHE A 121 -21.15 -15.01 7.65
CA PHE A 121 -21.72 -14.11 6.66
C PHE A 121 -22.38 -12.89 7.31
N GLN A 122 -23.11 -13.06 8.42
CA GLN A 122 -23.66 -11.95 9.19
C GLN A 122 -22.56 -11.04 9.76
N ALA A 123 -21.53 -11.63 10.37
CA ALA A 123 -20.40 -10.87 10.90
C ALA A 123 -19.65 -10.12 9.80
N ALA A 124 -19.39 -10.78 8.66
CA ALA A 124 -18.79 -10.16 7.48
C ALA A 124 -19.65 -8.99 6.98
N THR A 125 -20.95 -9.20 6.80
CA THR A 125 -21.88 -8.16 6.31
C THR A 125 -21.87 -6.92 7.20
N ILE A 126 -21.99 -7.08 8.52
CA ILE A 126 -21.98 -5.93 9.46
C ILE A 126 -20.66 -5.16 9.38
N HIS A 127 -19.54 -5.88 9.35
CA HIS A 127 -18.22 -5.29 9.21
C HIS A 127 -18.08 -4.54 7.86
N ASP A 128 -18.57 -5.15 6.78
CA ASP A 128 -18.44 -4.63 5.43
C ASP A 128 -19.25 -3.34 5.25
N PHE A 129 -20.46 -3.29 5.81
CA PHE A 129 -21.25 -2.07 5.85
C PHE A 129 -20.57 -0.97 6.64
N PHE A 130 -20.01 -1.28 7.82
CA PHE A 130 -19.29 -0.28 8.61
C PHE A 130 -18.10 0.29 7.84
N ASN A 131 -17.27 -0.55 7.21
CA ASN A 131 -16.11 -0.10 6.46
C ASN A 131 -16.49 0.71 5.21
N LEU A 132 -17.51 0.26 4.47
CA LEU A 132 -17.96 0.96 3.27
C LEU A 132 -18.57 2.31 3.62
N LEU A 133 -19.43 2.38 4.64
CA LEU A 133 -20.03 3.64 5.10
C LEU A 133 -18.96 4.61 5.61
N ALA A 134 -17.98 4.12 6.37
CA ALA A 134 -16.87 4.95 6.83
C ALA A 134 -16.15 5.61 5.66
N VAL A 135 -15.86 4.89 4.58
CA VAL A 135 -15.17 5.46 3.42
C VAL A 135 -16.09 6.32 2.57
N ILE A 136 -17.35 5.95 2.37
CA ILE A 136 -18.34 6.79 1.66
C ILE A 136 -18.51 8.16 2.34
N VAL A 137 -18.40 8.22 3.67
CA VAL A 137 -18.46 9.48 4.41
C VAL A 137 -17.11 10.20 4.44
N LEU A 138 -16.03 9.50 4.79
CA LEU A 138 -14.73 10.11 5.01
C LEU A 138 -14.00 10.48 3.72
N PHE A 139 -14.14 9.70 2.64
CA PHE A 139 -13.39 9.95 1.41
C PHE A 139 -13.82 11.23 0.68
N PRO A 140 -15.13 11.52 0.49
CA PRO A 140 -15.54 12.81 -0.05
C PRO A 140 -15.15 13.97 0.88
N LEU A 141 -15.29 13.79 2.20
CA LEU A 141 -14.90 14.81 3.17
C LEU A 141 -13.40 15.12 3.06
N GLU A 142 -12.56 14.09 2.93
CA GLU A 142 -11.13 14.26 2.71
C GLU A 142 -10.83 14.91 1.36
N TYR A 143 -11.52 14.49 0.30
CA TYR A 143 -11.34 15.06 -1.04
C TYR A 143 -11.63 16.57 -1.08
N PHE A 144 -12.68 17.02 -0.38
CA PHE A 144 -13.05 18.45 -0.39
C PHE A 144 -12.29 19.28 0.65
N PHE A 145 -12.03 18.74 1.84
CA PHE A 145 -11.52 19.52 2.96
C PHE A 145 -10.07 19.18 3.35
N GLY A 146 -9.58 17.99 3.00
CA GLY A 146 -8.24 17.51 3.34
C GLY A 146 -7.99 17.47 4.84
N ILE A 147 -8.99 17.08 5.64
CA ILE A 147 -8.94 17.21 7.11
C ILE A 147 -7.87 16.29 7.68
N ILE A 148 -7.81 15.05 7.22
CA ILE A 148 -6.87 14.03 7.70
C ILE A 148 -5.46 14.40 7.24
N GLU A 149 -5.27 14.79 5.99
CA GLU A 149 -3.96 15.25 5.49
C GLU A 149 -3.45 16.46 6.28
N LYS A 150 -4.29 17.48 6.49
CA LYS A 150 -3.90 18.70 7.21
C LYS A 150 -3.59 18.43 8.67
N THR A 151 -4.41 17.63 9.35
CA THR A 151 -4.17 17.28 10.76
C THR A 151 -2.94 16.41 10.92
N ALA A 152 -2.70 15.44 10.03
CA ALA A 152 -1.48 14.64 10.01
C ALA A 152 -0.24 15.49 9.73
N SER A 153 -0.32 16.44 8.79
CA SER A 153 0.78 17.38 8.50
C SER A 153 1.07 18.29 9.68
N TRP A 154 0.03 18.86 10.31
CA TRP A 154 0.15 19.70 11.49
C TRP A 154 0.80 18.94 12.65
N LEU A 155 0.36 17.71 12.90
CA LEU A 155 0.95 16.85 13.93
C LEU A 155 2.41 16.50 13.59
N GLY A 156 2.70 16.22 12.32
CA GLY A 156 4.06 15.99 11.85
C GLY A 156 4.97 17.19 12.12
N VAL A 157 4.51 18.40 11.82
CA VAL A 157 5.26 19.63 12.08
C VAL A 157 5.45 19.88 13.58
N LEU A 158 4.44 19.59 14.39
CA LEU A 158 4.50 19.73 15.85
C LEU A 158 5.50 18.76 16.49
N LEU A 159 5.61 17.53 15.96
CA LEU A 159 6.50 16.51 16.50
C LEU A 159 7.93 16.58 15.94
N PHE A 160 8.11 17.03 14.70
CA PHE A 160 9.39 16.94 13.97
C PHE A 160 9.94 18.29 13.47
N GLY A 161 9.27 19.42 13.73
CA GLY A 161 9.66 20.76 13.22
C GLY A 161 9.15 21.02 11.80
N THR A 162 9.50 22.15 11.18
CA THR A 162 9.01 22.50 9.82
C THR A 162 9.38 21.45 8.78
N ILE A 163 8.41 20.58 8.48
CA ILE A 163 8.41 19.68 7.34
C ILE A 163 8.03 20.55 6.14
N SER A 164 9.02 21.08 5.43
CA SER A 164 8.77 21.66 4.11
C SER A 164 8.14 20.58 3.24
N ALA A 165 6.98 20.87 2.64
CA ALA A 165 6.15 19.92 1.88
C ALA A 165 6.87 19.24 0.69
N ASP A 166 8.11 19.66 0.38
CA ASP A 166 8.94 19.16 -0.71
C ASP A 166 10.19 18.36 -0.26
N GLU A 167 10.52 18.33 1.04
CA GLU A 167 11.68 17.59 1.56
C GLU A 167 11.25 16.19 2.00
N VAL A 168 11.19 15.31 1.01
CA VAL A 168 10.93 13.87 1.12
C VAL A 168 11.75 13.24 2.26
N PHE A 169 11.08 12.98 3.40
CA PHE A 169 11.58 12.34 4.62
C PHE A 169 12.77 11.40 4.35
N LYS A 170 13.96 11.71 4.89
CA LYS A 170 15.15 10.85 4.77
C LYS A 170 15.04 9.67 5.74
N SER A 171 14.11 8.73 5.51
CA SER A 171 14.09 7.52 6.33
C SER A 171 15.20 6.54 5.91
N PRO A 172 15.70 5.73 6.87
CA PRO A 172 16.55 4.58 6.59
C PRO A 172 15.93 3.61 5.57
N ILE A 173 14.59 3.52 5.54
CA ILE A 173 13.84 2.70 4.58
C ILE A 173 14.02 3.24 3.16
N LYS A 174 13.97 4.57 2.96
CA LYS A 174 14.24 5.19 1.66
C LYS A 174 15.61 4.82 1.13
N ALA A 175 16.63 4.84 1.97
CA ALA A 175 18.00 4.49 1.59
C ALA A 175 18.09 3.02 1.15
N ALA A 176 17.49 2.10 1.92
CA ALA A 176 17.46 0.68 1.60
C ALA A 176 16.70 0.39 0.30
N VAL A 177 15.53 1.01 0.11
CA VAL A 177 14.70 0.84 -1.09
C VAL A 177 15.39 1.43 -2.32
N LYS A 178 16.03 2.60 -2.20
CA LYS A 178 16.81 3.22 -3.29
C LYS A 178 18.01 2.36 -3.69
N TRP A 179 18.68 1.75 -2.71
CA TRP A 179 19.78 0.80 -2.98
C TRP A 179 19.28 -0.42 -3.77
N GLY A 180 18.16 -1.02 -3.34
CA GLY A 180 17.55 -2.16 -4.03
C GLY A 180 17.11 -1.84 -5.45
N SER A 181 16.39 -0.73 -5.63
CA SER A 181 15.92 -0.27 -6.95
C SER A 181 17.07 0.03 -7.91
N LYS A 182 18.17 0.63 -7.43
CA LYS A 182 19.37 0.88 -8.27
C LYS A 182 19.97 -0.43 -8.79
N LYS A 183 20.03 -1.47 -7.94
CA LYS A 183 20.55 -2.79 -8.33
C LYS A 183 19.63 -3.50 -9.32
N TYR A 184 18.32 -3.37 -9.14
CA TYR A 184 17.31 -3.88 -10.09
C TYR A 184 17.41 -3.21 -11.46
N ASN A 185 17.51 -1.88 -11.53
CA ASN A 185 17.65 -1.17 -12.82
C ASN A 185 18.94 -1.54 -13.56
N ILE A 186 20.06 -1.74 -12.84
CA ILE A 186 21.31 -2.23 -13.44
C ILE A 186 21.12 -3.64 -14.00
N PHE A 187 20.45 -4.53 -13.27
CA PHE A 187 20.14 -5.88 -13.74
C PHE A 187 19.26 -5.85 -15.00
N LEU A 188 18.23 -5.01 -15.03
CA LEU A 188 17.33 -4.86 -16.17
C LEU A 188 18.05 -4.33 -17.41
N LEU A 189 18.96 -3.35 -17.22
CA LEU A 189 19.78 -2.80 -18.30
C LEU A 189 20.72 -3.85 -18.90
N ILE A 190 21.37 -4.66 -18.05
CA ILE A 190 22.22 -5.78 -18.48
C ILE A 190 21.39 -6.79 -19.28
N MET A 191 20.18 -7.10 -18.83
CA MET A 191 19.29 -8.05 -19.50
C MET A 191 18.83 -7.54 -20.87
N ILE A 192 18.47 -6.26 -20.99
CA ILE A 192 18.12 -5.62 -22.27
C ILE A 192 19.31 -5.62 -23.23
N PHE A 193 20.53 -5.33 -22.72
CA PHE A 193 21.74 -5.34 -23.54
C PHE A 193 22.06 -6.75 -24.07
N TYR A 194 21.84 -7.79 -23.25
CA TYR A 194 21.98 -9.18 -23.65
C TYR A 194 20.92 -9.66 -24.67
N LEU A 195 19.76 -9.02 -24.73
CA LEU A 195 18.67 -9.33 -25.66
C LEU A 195 18.83 -8.64 -27.02
N LEU A 196 19.70 -7.62 -27.11
CA LEU A 196 20.00 -6.85 -28.31
C LEU A 196 21.31 -7.26 -29.00
N LEU A 197 22.09 -8.16 -28.39
CA LEU A 197 23.29 -8.81 -28.93
C LEU A 197 22.96 -10.22 -29.41
#